data_AF-A0A938K7M5-F1
#
_entry.id   AF-A0A938K7M5-F1
#
_cell.length_a   1.000
_cell.length_b   1.000
_cell.length_c   1.000
_cell.angle_alpha   90.00
_cell.angle_beta   90.00
_cell.angle_gamma   90.00
#
_symmetry.space_group_name_H-M   'P 1'
#
loop_
_entity.id
_entity.type
_entity.pdbx_description
1 polymer ?
#
loop_
_entity_poly.entity_id
_entity_poly.type
_entity_poly.pdbx_seq_one_letter_code
_entity_poly.pdbx_strand_id
1 'polypeptide(L)'
;MEYVHRSRTAWRGEAFTPPRLPPVSGVGGFANDNYWSSSENNATNAWNQNFNNGNQNNNNKTNNNRVRPVRGFHCDRMIWRGGGAHR
;
A
#
# COMPACT_ATOMS: atom_id res chain seq x y z
N MET A 1 17.02 -43.93 6.11
CA MET A 1 16.44 -44.35 7.41
C MET A 1 16.61 -43.17 8.36
N GLU A 2 15.52 -42.78 9.03
CA GLU A 2 15.32 -41.49 9.69
C GLU A 2 16.34 -41.14 10.79
N TYR A 3 16.62 -39.85 10.94
CA TYR A 3 16.98 -39.28 12.24
C TYR A 3 16.06 -38.08 12.52
N VAL A 4 15.04 -38.34 13.34
CA VAL A 4 14.29 -37.31 14.06
C VAL A 4 14.94 -37.18 15.44
N HIS A 5 15.36 -35.98 15.85
CA HIS A 5 15.27 -35.51 17.25
C HIS A 5 15.53 -33.99 17.45
N ARG A 6 14.43 -33.25 17.64
CA ARG A 6 14.12 -32.21 18.66
C ARG A 6 15.03 -30.98 18.88
N SER A 7 14.43 -29.83 18.56
CA SER A 7 14.14 -28.64 19.40
C SER A 7 15.09 -28.25 20.55
N ARG A 8 15.55 -26.99 20.54
CA ARG A 8 15.85 -26.25 21.78
C ARG A 8 15.26 -24.84 21.77
N THR A 9 14.17 -24.71 22.50
CA THR A 9 13.51 -23.49 22.98
C THR A 9 14.43 -22.71 23.91
N ALA A 10 14.56 -21.39 23.72
CA ALA A 10 15.02 -20.50 24.77
C ALA A 10 13.90 -20.35 25.81
N TRP A 11 14.23 -20.60 27.07
CA TRP A 11 13.32 -20.59 28.20
C TRP A 11 13.27 -19.22 28.87
N ARG A 12 12.06 -18.86 29.33
CA ARG A 12 11.63 -17.63 30.04
C ARG A 12 11.23 -16.43 29.17
N GLY A 13 10.02 -16.50 28.61
CA GLY A 13 8.85 -15.88 29.26
C GLY A 13 8.58 -14.38 29.15
N GLU A 14 9.49 -13.52 28.67
CA GLU A 14 9.21 -12.07 28.65
C GLU A 14 9.77 -11.46 27.35
N ALA A 15 8.89 -11.01 26.45
CA ALA A 15 9.29 -10.38 25.20
C ALA A 15 9.71 -8.93 25.45
N PHE A 16 10.92 -8.55 25.01
CA PHE A 16 11.33 -7.16 24.92
C PHE A 16 10.42 -6.42 23.93
N THR A 17 9.41 -5.69 24.43
CA THR A 17 8.57 -4.84 23.59
C THR A 17 9.31 -3.52 23.35
N PRO A 18 9.66 -3.16 22.09
CA PRO A 18 10.29 -1.87 21.83
C PRO A 18 9.30 -0.73 22.17
N PRO A 19 9.77 0.44 22.65
CA PRO A 19 8.90 1.58 22.90
C PRO A 19 8.20 2.00 21.60
N ARG A 20 6.86 1.95 21.62
CA ARG A 20 6.01 2.28 20.47
C ARG A 20 6.12 3.78 20.16
N LEU A 21 6.76 4.13 19.05
CA LEU A 21 6.71 5.48 18.48
C LEU A 21 5.23 5.87 18.24
N PRO A 22 4.85 7.15 18.45
CA PRO A 22 3.49 7.58 18.16
C PRO A 22 3.18 7.35 16.66
N PRO A 23 1.95 6.96 16.32
CA PRO A 23 1.56 6.80 14.93
C PRO A 23 1.85 8.10 14.16
N VAL A 24 2.54 8.01 13.03
CA VAL A 24 2.62 9.11 12.07
C VAL A 24 1.20 9.36 11.54
N SER A 25 0.53 10.38 12.08
CA SER A 25 -0.74 10.87 11.56
C SER A 25 -0.49 11.84 10.42
N GLY A 26 -0.75 11.42 9.18
CA GLY A 26 -0.57 12.30 8.02
C GLY A 26 -1.06 11.76 6.69
N VAL A 27 -1.49 10.50 6.62
CA VAL A 27 -2.07 9.90 5.41
C VAL A 27 -3.47 9.38 5.74
N GLY A 28 -4.44 10.30 5.77
CA GLY A 28 -5.83 10.02 6.11
C GLY A 28 -6.59 11.32 6.36
N GLY A 29 -7.89 11.36 6.06
CA GLY A 29 -8.71 12.60 6.08
C GLY A 29 -9.32 12.99 4.73
N PHE A 30 -9.41 12.05 3.79
CA PHE A 30 -10.04 12.27 2.50
C PHE A 30 -11.56 12.36 2.64
N ALA A 31 -12.17 13.38 2.04
CA ALA A 31 -13.63 13.49 1.97
C ALA A 31 -14.21 12.50 0.96
N ASN A 32 -15.48 12.14 1.17
CA ASN A 32 -16.24 11.28 0.28
C ASN A 32 -16.85 12.09 -0.86
N ASP A 33 -16.04 12.41 -1.88
CA ASP A 33 -16.35 13.42 -2.89
C ASP A 33 -15.76 13.02 -4.26
N ASN A 34 -15.88 13.90 -5.25
CA ASN A 34 -15.28 13.78 -6.57
C ASN A 34 -13.78 14.10 -6.53
N TYR A 35 -12.98 13.18 -7.08
CA TYR A 35 -11.54 13.37 -7.27
C TYR A 35 -11.16 13.21 -8.73
N TRP A 36 -10.29 14.09 -9.20
CA TRP A 36 -9.72 14.00 -10.54
C TRP A 36 -8.87 12.74 -10.71
N SER A 37 -8.98 12.13 -11.88
CA SER A 37 -8.04 11.14 -12.42
C SER A 37 -7.07 11.84 -13.38
N SER A 38 -5.90 11.23 -13.61
CA SER A 38 -4.96 11.69 -14.64
C SER A 38 -5.42 11.37 -16.07
N SER A 39 -6.52 10.62 -16.24
CA SER A 39 -7.07 10.29 -17.55
C SER A 39 -7.82 11.48 -18.15
N GLU A 40 -7.35 11.96 -19.29
CA GLU A 40 -8.05 12.96 -20.10
C GLU A 40 -9.22 12.31 -20.87
N ASN A 41 -10.34 13.03 -20.99
CA ASN A 41 -11.44 12.64 -21.88
C ASN A 41 -11.39 13.41 -23.21
N ASN A 42 -11.15 14.73 -23.17
CA ASN A 42 -10.92 15.58 -24.34
C ASN A 42 -10.26 16.90 -23.92
N ALA A 43 -10.12 17.85 -24.86
CA ALA A 43 -9.50 19.15 -24.61
C ALA A 43 -10.06 19.89 -23.39
N THR A 44 -11.37 19.79 -23.14
CA THR A 44 -12.06 20.51 -22.07
C THR A 44 -12.42 19.64 -20.87
N ASN A 45 -12.43 18.32 -20.99
CA ASN A 45 -12.94 17.40 -19.96
C ASN A 45 -11.89 16.38 -19.51
N ALA A 46 -11.93 16.01 -18.23
CA ALA A 46 -11.13 14.96 -17.63
C ALA A 46 -12.01 13.98 -16.85
N TRP A 47 -11.51 12.78 -16.61
CA TRP A 47 -12.22 11.77 -15.83
C TRP A 47 -12.11 12.05 -14.33
N ASN A 48 -13.20 11.82 -13.59
CA ASN A 48 -13.22 11.88 -12.13
C ASN A 48 -13.86 10.63 -11.53
N GLN A 49 -13.37 10.26 -10.35
CA GLN A 49 -13.92 9.19 -9.52
C GLN A 49 -14.70 9.83 -8.36
N ASN A 50 -15.97 9.48 -8.24
CA ASN A 50 -16.76 9.81 -7.07
C ASN A 50 -16.57 8.72 -6.02
N PHE A 51 -16.03 9.08 -4.86
CA PHE A 51 -15.87 8.12 -3.76
C PHE A 51 -17.16 7.96 -2.94
N ASN A 52 -18.11 8.90 -3.04
CA ASN A 52 -19.40 8.81 -2.34
C ASN A 52 -20.26 7.64 -2.80
N ASN A 53 -20.21 7.31 -4.10
CA ASN A 53 -21.02 6.25 -4.69
C ASN A 53 -20.27 5.33 -5.66
N GLY A 54 -18.98 5.55 -5.89
CA GLY A 54 -18.16 4.72 -6.78
C GLY A 54 -18.28 5.05 -8.27
N ASN A 55 -19.08 6.04 -8.68
CA ASN A 55 -19.28 6.36 -10.09
C ASN A 55 -18.08 7.07 -10.71
N GLN A 56 -17.86 6.81 -12.01
CA GLN A 56 -16.90 7.52 -12.86
C GLN A 56 -17.63 8.42 -13.84
N ASN A 57 -17.18 9.67 -13.97
CA ASN A 57 -17.76 10.67 -14.86
C ASN A 57 -16.65 11.45 -15.61
N ASN A 58 -17.03 12.22 -16.63
CA ASN A 58 -16.15 13.16 -17.33
C ASN A 58 -16.61 14.61 -17.13
N ASN A 59 -15.89 15.35 -16.30
CA ASN A 59 -16.23 16.72 -15.95
C ASN A 59 -15.32 17.73 -16.64
N ASN A 60 -15.79 18.96 -16.82
CA ASN A 60 -14.97 20.06 -17.33
C ASN A 60 -13.76 20.29 -16.41
N LYS A 61 -12.57 20.47 -16.99
CA LYS A 61 -11.31 20.73 -16.28
C LYS A 61 -11.35 21.99 -15.40
N THR A 62 -12.32 22.88 -15.62
CA THR A 62 -12.57 24.05 -14.75
C THR A 62 -13.35 23.72 -13.47
N ASN A 63 -13.85 22.48 -13.30
CA ASN A 63 -14.61 22.10 -12.12
C ASN A 63 -13.70 21.91 -10.90
N ASN A 64 -14.20 22.30 -9.72
CA ASN A 64 -13.47 22.21 -8.45
C ASN A 64 -13.54 20.79 -7.85
N ASN A 65 -13.00 19.77 -8.54
CA ASN A 65 -12.83 18.45 -7.94
C ASN A 65 -11.50 18.37 -7.18
N ARG A 66 -11.43 17.44 -6.21
CA ARG A 66 -10.25 17.25 -5.35
C ARG A 66 -9.17 16.41 -6.05
N VAL A 67 -7.95 16.43 -5.51
CA VAL A 67 -6.85 15.55 -5.95
C VAL A 67 -6.40 14.69 -4.76
N ARG A 68 -6.10 13.41 -5.00
CA ARG A 68 -5.57 12.50 -3.99
C ARG A 68 -4.29 11.83 -4.50
N PRO A 69 -3.22 11.72 -3.68
CA PRO A 69 -2.02 11.02 -4.07
C PRO A 69 -2.25 9.50 -4.13
N VAL A 70 -1.53 8.82 -5.02
CA VAL A 70 -1.54 7.35 -5.19
C VAL A 70 -0.11 6.84 -5.07
N ARG A 71 0.11 5.79 -4.27
CA ARG A 71 1.42 5.15 -4.09
C ARG A 71 1.39 3.75 -4.69
N GLY A 72 2.23 3.53 -5.70
CA GLY A 72 2.50 2.19 -6.23
C GLY A 72 3.49 1.43 -5.34
N PHE A 73 3.30 0.12 -5.25
CA PHE A 73 4.29 -0.79 -4.68
C PHE A 73 4.82 -1.66 -5.81
N HIS A 74 6.14 -1.69 -5.97
CA HIS A 74 6.76 -2.66 -6.86
C HIS A 74 6.83 -4.00 -6.13
N CYS A 75 6.57 -5.09 -6.83
CA CYS A 75 7.03 -6.37 -6.37
C CYS A 75 8.56 -6.33 -6.38
N ASP A 76 9.18 -6.28 -5.20
CA ASP A 76 10.60 -6.58 -5.13
C ASP A 76 10.74 -8.02 -5.63
N ARG A 77 11.44 -8.15 -6.76
CA ARG A 77 11.80 -9.42 -7.40
C ARG A 77 12.15 -10.40 -6.29
N MET A 78 11.32 -11.43 -6.08
CA MET A 78 11.69 -12.59 -5.27
C MET A 78 12.99 -13.13 -5.88
N ILE A 79 14.15 -12.77 -5.30
CA ILE A 79 15.42 -13.32 -5.75
C ILE A 79 15.46 -14.74 -5.23
N TRP A 80 15.13 -15.71 -6.09
CA TRP A 80 15.61 -17.06 -5.93
C TRP A 80 17.14 -17.04 -6.03
N ARG A 81 17.86 -17.21 -4.92
CA ARG A 81 19.31 -17.53 -4.93
C ARG A 81 19.49 -18.98 -4.50
N GLY A 82 19.46 -19.88 -5.49
CA GLY A 82 20.11 -21.17 -5.36
C GLY A 82 21.64 -20.99 -5.26
N GLY A 83 22.30 -21.94 -4.59
CA GLY A 83 23.76 -22.13 -4.65
C GLY A 83 24.44 -22.23 -3.28
N GLY A 84 24.23 -23.33 -2.56
CA GLY A 84 25.06 -23.68 -1.40
C GLY A 84 26.37 -24.30 -1.86
N ALA A 85 27.48 -23.60 -1.64
CA ALA A 85 28.82 -24.21 -1.61
C ALA A 85 29.15 -24.49 -0.14
N HIS A 86 28.99 -25.75 0.28
CA HIS A 86 29.56 -26.24 1.54
C HIS A 86 31.00 -26.70 1.28
N ARG A 87 31.89 -26.32 2.22
CA ARG A 87 33.26 -26.83 2.35
C ARG A 87 33.25 -28.26 2.87
#